data_AF-A0A1Y2C1E4-F1
#
_entry.id   AF-A0A1Y2C1E4-F1
#
_cell.length_a   1.000
_cell.length_b   1.000
_cell.length_c   1.000
_cell.angle_alpha   90.00
_cell.angle_beta   90.00
_cell.angle_gamma   90.00
#
_symmetry.space_group_name_H-M   'P 1'
#
loop_
_entity.id
_entity.type
_entity.pdbx_description
1 polymer ?
#
loop_
_entity_poly.entity_id
_entity_poly.type
_entity_poly.pdbx_seq_one_letter_code
_entity_poly.pdbx_strand_id
1 'polypeptide(L)'
;MYDPRVVRGNTYAAKNLPLHSEPDPLERHKQEEMKRRAKARKRAAEKRRIKTPEPVEGRRHVEVQTDLYLEELYDKVPEAIAATQTDLFLDRAPSPLYIPQKSGIDAATQIYDGELFDFNFEVEPILEVLVGKTLEQALIEVMEEEELEMLRKHQVEFEEKRNAELAEVQRLEDAERRRTDEKNRRIAEKLKLMEEKKEVAEKIAARSFTNAYLSNLIPSVFETLNDNGFFYDPRETEIENYFLPWLTHKSNNYVDKIRTSRLLLDHIILDSIRQLNSIGRPILRGLKERKIKKQKKYVSREDWMDPEMIFKCVESKPSNY
;
A
#
# COMPACT_ATOMS: atom_id res chain seq x y z
N MET A 1 101.27 15.28 68.91
CA MET A 1 102.63 15.13 68.37
C MET A 1 102.56 14.31 67.08
N TYR A 2 102.39 14.98 65.95
CA TYR A 2 102.23 14.37 64.62
C TYR A 2 103.14 15.15 63.68
N ASP A 3 104.23 14.54 63.20
CA ASP A 3 105.22 15.20 62.35
C ASP A 3 104.86 15.00 60.88
N PRO A 4 104.54 16.07 60.13
CA PRO A 4 104.15 15.98 58.73
C PRO A 4 105.26 15.50 57.77
N ARG A 5 106.49 15.30 58.25
CA ARG A 5 107.62 14.80 57.42
C ARG A 5 107.74 13.29 57.38
N VAL A 6 106.99 12.57 58.20
CA VAL A 6 107.06 11.11 58.29
C VAL A 6 105.85 10.48 57.60
N VAL A 7 106.04 10.04 56.35
CA VAL A 7 105.02 9.30 55.61
C VAL A 7 104.92 7.89 56.20
N ARG A 8 103.85 7.64 56.97
CA ARG A 8 103.51 6.31 57.50
C ARG A 8 102.38 5.72 56.67
N GLY A 9 102.71 4.81 55.76
CA GLY A 9 101.75 4.19 54.85
C GLY A 9 102.44 3.22 53.89
N ASN A 10 101.69 2.24 53.40
CA ASN A 10 102.19 1.22 52.48
C ASN A 10 102.56 1.83 51.12
N THR A 11 103.84 1.76 50.74
CA THR A 11 104.41 2.35 49.52
C THR A 11 104.13 1.53 48.25
N TYR A 12 103.54 0.33 48.38
CA TYR A 12 103.30 -0.59 47.25
C TYR A 12 101.99 -0.34 46.48
N ALA A 13 101.14 0.60 46.90
CA ALA A 13 99.88 0.93 46.22
C ALA A 13 99.97 2.19 45.33
N ALA A 14 101.17 2.55 44.87
CA ALA A 14 101.34 3.57 43.85
C ALA A 14 100.80 3.04 42.51
N LYS A 15 99.58 3.44 42.17
CA LYS A 15 99.02 3.27 40.82
C LYS A 15 99.91 4.09 39.88
N ASN A 16 100.84 3.44 39.20
CA ASN A 16 101.67 4.04 38.16
C ASN A 16 100.76 4.42 36.99
N LEU A 17 100.24 5.66 36.98
CA LEU A 17 99.67 6.23 35.76
C LEU A 17 100.84 6.69 34.87
N PRO A 18 100.82 6.39 33.55
CA PRO A 18 101.79 6.93 32.62
C PRO A 18 101.74 8.47 32.62
N LEU A 19 102.90 9.12 32.68
CA LEU A 19 103.06 10.57 32.76
C LEU A 19 102.68 11.33 31.46
N HIS A 20 101.93 10.71 30.53
CA HIS A 20 101.48 11.41 29.31
C HIS A 20 100.24 10.79 28.65
N SER A 21 99.19 10.51 29.42
CA SER A 21 97.83 10.43 28.87
C SER A 21 97.08 11.71 29.26
N GLU A 22 97.02 12.68 28.36
CA GLU A 22 96.03 13.74 28.51
C GLU A 22 94.64 13.08 28.52
N PRO A 23 93.84 13.23 29.59
CA PRO A 23 92.47 12.74 29.55
C PRO A 23 91.70 13.53 28.49
N ASP A 24 90.98 12.79 27.65
CA ASP A 24 90.09 13.29 26.60
C ASP A 24 89.23 14.45 27.16
N PRO A 25 89.10 15.61 26.48
CA PRO A 25 88.35 16.78 26.98
C PRO A 25 86.94 16.44 27.50
N LEU A 26 86.32 15.37 27.00
CA LEU A 26 85.02 14.88 27.47
C LEU A 26 85.07 14.27 28.89
N GLU A 27 86.17 13.62 29.28
CA GLU A 27 86.36 13.06 30.62
C GLU A 27 86.66 14.14 31.67
N ARG A 28 87.39 15.20 31.28
CA ARG A 28 87.59 16.38 32.13
C ARG A 28 86.27 17.06 32.47
N HIS A 29 85.41 17.26 31.47
CA HIS A 29 84.08 17.84 31.68
C HIS A 29 83.21 16.96 32.59
N LYS A 30 83.22 15.63 32.41
CA LYS A 30 82.52 14.68 33.30
C LYS A 30 83.06 14.70 34.73
N GLN A 31 84.37 14.81 34.93
CA GLN A 31 84.98 14.89 36.26
C GLN A 31 84.65 16.22 36.96
N GLU A 32 84.63 17.33 36.23
CA GLU A 32 84.21 18.63 36.77
C GLU A 32 82.73 18.63 37.14
N GLU A 33 81.88 18.03 36.31
CA GLU A 33 80.45 17.87 36.60
C GLU A 33 80.22 16.98 37.83
N MET A 34 80.94 15.85 37.94
CA MET A 34 80.91 14.98 39.13
C MET A 34 81.39 15.71 40.39
N LYS A 35 82.47 16.50 40.31
CA LYS A 35 82.93 17.34 41.42
C LYS A 35 81.88 18.39 41.81
N ARG A 36 81.23 19.02 40.83
CA ARG A 36 80.14 19.97 41.06
C ARG A 36 78.95 19.31 41.74
N ARG A 37 78.55 18.12 41.29
CA ARG A 37 77.46 17.33 41.87
C ARG A 37 77.78 16.83 43.28
N ALA A 38 79.02 16.41 43.54
CA ALA A 38 79.47 16.03 44.88
C ALA A 38 79.47 17.22 45.85
N LYS A 39 79.92 18.40 45.40
CA LYS A 39 79.90 19.64 46.19
C LYS A 39 78.47 20.10 46.47
N ALA A 40 77.56 19.98 45.50
CA ALA A 40 76.14 20.24 45.69
C ALA A 40 75.49 19.25 46.68
N ARG A 41 75.80 17.95 46.58
CA ARG A 41 75.33 16.92 47.51
C ARG A 41 75.84 17.17 48.94
N LYS A 42 77.08 17.61 49.11
CA LYS A 42 77.65 17.97 50.42
C LYS A 42 76.94 19.17 51.04
N ARG A 43 76.68 20.23 50.24
CA ARG A 43 75.87 21.39 50.68
C ARG A 43 74.43 21.01 51.03
N ALA A 44 73.81 20.12 50.27
CA ALA A 44 72.45 19.63 50.56
C ALA A 44 72.42 18.78 51.84
N ALA A 45 73.43 17.94 52.07
CA ALA A 45 73.55 17.15 53.31
C ALA A 45 73.79 18.04 54.53
N GLU A 46 74.56 19.12 54.37
CA GLU A 46 74.80 20.10 55.45
C GLU A 46 73.55 20.90 55.80
N LYS A 47 72.68 21.21 54.81
CA LYS A 47 71.35 21.79 55.05
C LYS A 47 70.36 20.82 55.71
N ARG A 48 70.53 19.49 55.53
CA ARG A 48 69.67 18.47 56.15
C ARG A 48 70.05 18.11 57.58
N ARG A 49 71.26 18.48 58.04
CA ARG A 49 71.62 18.31 59.46
C ARG A 49 70.86 19.36 60.27
N ILE A 50 69.98 18.89 61.15
CA ILE A 50 69.34 19.73 62.17
C ILE A 50 70.47 20.28 63.05
N LYS A 51 70.73 21.58 62.95
CA LYS A 51 71.70 22.27 63.81
C LYS A 51 70.98 22.75 65.06
N THR A 52 71.67 22.73 66.20
CA THR A 52 71.25 23.50 67.37
C THR A 52 71.12 24.97 66.94
N PRO A 53 70.01 25.67 67.25
CA PRO A 53 69.84 27.07 66.88
C PRO A 53 70.98 27.93 67.44
N GLU A 54 71.23 29.10 66.84
CA GLU A 54 72.27 30.01 67.32
C GLU A 54 71.90 30.61 68.69
N PRO A 55 72.88 30.89 69.57
CA PRO A 55 72.62 31.53 70.86
C PRO A 55 72.01 32.92 70.66
N VAL A 56 71.02 33.26 71.47
CA VAL A 56 70.42 34.61 71.52
C VAL A 56 71.51 35.66 71.84
N GLU A 57 71.48 36.81 71.18
CA GLU A 57 72.45 37.89 71.37
C GLU A 57 72.68 38.20 72.86
N GLY A 58 73.94 38.17 73.29
CA GLY A 58 74.34 38.40 74.69
C GLY A 58 74.37 37.14 75.58
N ARG A 59 74.00 35.96 75.07
CA ARG A 59 74.13 34.69 75.81
C ARG A 59 75.06 33.72 75.08
N ARG A 60 75.74 32.85 75.83
CA ARG A 60 76.55 31.75 75.28
C ARG A 60 75.92 30.43 75.68
N HIS A 61 75.87 29.47 74.77
CA HIS A 61 75.47 28.12 75.13
C HIS A 61 76.51 27.50 76.07
N VAL A 62 76.02 26.82 77.10
CA VAL A 62 76.81 26.05 78.05
C VAL A 62 76.45 24.59 77.85
N GLU A 63 77.46 23.74 77.72
CA GLU A 63 77.27 22.30 77.69
C GLU A 63 76.92 21.82 79.09
N VAL A 64 75.70 21.29 79.26
CA VAL A 64 75.25 20.66 80.50
C VAL A 64 75.63 19.18 80.44
N GLN A 65 76.14 18.63 81.53
CA GLN A 65 76.49 17.22 81.61
C GLN A 65 75.22 16.36 81.52
N THR A 66 74.94 15.85 80.32
CA THR A 66 73.83 14.93 80.04
C THR A 66 74.26 13.46 80.12
N ASP A 67 75.48 13.20 80.58
CA ASP A 67 75.96 11.85 80.81
C ASP A 67 75.21 11.24 81.99
N LEU A 68 74.88 9.95 81.87
CA LEU A 68 74.13 9.21 82.88
C LEU A 68 74.99 9.09 84.16
N TYR A 69 74.75 9.96 85.14
CA TYR A 69 75.35 9.85 86.47
C TYR A 69 74.57 8.83 87.30
N LEU A 70 75.12 7.64 87.48
CA LEU A 70 74.57 6.59 88.34
C LEU A 70 75.13 6.74 89.75
N GLU A 71 74.32 7.26 90.66
CA GLU A 71 74.64 7.30 92.09
C GLU A 71 74.18 5.99 92.74
N GLU A 72 75.12 5.19 93.25
CA GLU A 72 74.80 3.95 93.96
C GLU A 72 74.31 4.29 95.38
N LEU A 73 72.99 4.27 95.58
CA LEU A 73 72.38 4.45 96.90
C LEU A 73 72.50 3.15 97.72
N TYR A 74 73.25 3.20 98.82
CA TYR A 74 73.31 2.12 99.81
C TYR A 74 72.22 2.31 100.89
N ASP A 75 71.42 1.28 101.12
CA ASP A 75 70.18 1.28 101.95
C ASP A 75 70.41 1.35 103.49
N LYS A 76 71.61 1.74 103.96
CA LYS A 76 71.90 1.81 105.40
C LYS A 76 72.34 3.19 105.82
N VAL A 77 71.42 3.89 106.50
CA VAL A 77 71.68 5.14 107.22
C VAL A 77 72.44 4.82 108.52
N PRO A 78 73.52 5.56 108.86
CA PRO A 78 74.21 5.37 110.14
C PRO A 78 73.38 5.94 111.29
N GLU A 79 72.90 5.08 112.19
CA GLU A 79 72.16 5.48 113.39
C GLU A 79 73.13 5.88 114.51
N ALA A 80 73.07 7.14 114.94
CA ALA A 80 73.75 7.64 116.14
C ALA A 80 72.70 7.94 117.21
N ILE A 81 72.81 7.29 118.37
CA ILE A 81 71.87 7.45 119.49
C ILE A 81 72.31 8.64 120.34
N ALA A 82 71.51 9.71 120.33
CA ALA A 82 71.66 10.86 121.22
C ALA A 82 70.39 11.02 122.07
N ALA A 83 70.50 10.76 123.38
CA ALA A 83 69.42 10.97 124.32
C ALA A 83 69.56 12.35 124.98
N THR A 84 68.52 13.19 124.91
CA THR A 84 68.43 14.46 125.64
C THR A 84 67.20 14.46 126.56
N GLN A 85 67.41 14.94 127.79
CA GLN A 85 66.42 15.02 128.86
C GLN A 85 65.49 16.20 128.58
N THR A 86 64.18 15.94 128.46
CA THR A 86 63.14 16.94 128.22
C THR A 86 62.37 17.20 129.51
N ASP A 87 62.36 18.47 129.94
CA ASP A 87 61.57 18.96 131.07
C ASP A 87 60.09 19.13 130.68
N LEU A 88 59.17 19.12 131.66
CA LEU A 88 57.73 19.15 131.40
C LEU A 88 57.28 20.50 130.79
N PHE A 89 56.91 20.48 129.52
CA PHE A 89 56.34 21.61 128.76
C PHE A 89 54.95 22.00 129.28
N LEU A 90 54.76 23.28 129.63
CA LEU A 90 53.44 23.89 129.77
C LEU A 90 52.91 24.30 128.39
N ASP A 91 51.64 24.01 128.10
CA ASP A 91 51.02 24.25 126.79
C ASP A 91 51.00 25.74 126.43
N ARG A 92 51.70 26.09 125.36
CA ARG A 92 51.65 27.39 124.69
C ARG A 92 50.42 27.43 123.78
N ALA A 93 49.65 28.52 123.81
CA ALA A 93 48.53 28.70 122.88
C ALA A 93 48.98 28.58 121.41
N PRO A 94 48.16 27.97 120.52
CA PRO A 94 48.53 27.75 119.13
C PRO A 94 48.77 29.08 118.42
N SER A 95 49.90 29.19 117.74
CA SER A 95 50.23 30.37 116.94
C SER A 95 49.21 30.55 115.80
N PRO A 96 48.77 31.79 115.52
CA PRO A 96 47.77 32.06 114.50
C PRO A 96 48.27 31.60 113.11
N LEU A 97 47.35 31.06 112.28
CA LEU A 97 47.67 30.66 110.91
C LEU A 97 48.08 31.87 110.08
N TYR A 98 49.26 31.78 109.48
CA TYR A 98 49.74 32.76 108.50
C TYR A 98 49.04 32.52 107.16
N ILE A 99 48.20 33.47 106.73
CA ILE A 99 47.62 33.50 105.39
C ILE A 99 48.43 34.52 104.57
N PRO A 100 49.23 34.08 103.57
CA PRO A 100 49.98 35.00 102.73
C PRO A 100 49.03 35.96 102.01
N GLN A 101 49.35 37.25 101.97
CA GLN A 101 48.65 38.18 101.09
C GLN A 101 48.90 37.80 99.62
N LYS A 102 47.84 37.79 98.81
CA LYS A 102 47.94 37.57 97.38
C LYS A 102 48.85 38.66 96.77
N SER A 103 50.06 38.28 96.38
CA SER A 103 51.03 39.14 95.71
C SER A 103 50.99 38.86 94.21
N GLY A 104 50.18 39.63 93.48
CA GLY A 104 50.05 39.59 92.03
C GLY A 104 48.94 40.54 91.57
N ILE A 105 49.09 41.13 90.39
CA ILE A 105 48.07 41.99 89.78
C ILE A 105 47.17 41.09 88.94
N ASP A 106 45.87 41.07 89.25
CA ASP A 106 44.89 40.37 88.41
C ASP A 106 44.58 41.23 87.17
N ALA A 107 44.77 40.66 85.98
CA ALA A 107 44.40 41.28 84.72
C ALA A 107 43.48 40.34 83.95
N ALA A 108 42.39 40.88 83.43
CA ALA A 108 41.49 40.18 82.52
C ALA A 108 41.55 40.86 81.15
N THR A 109 41.71 40.07 80.10
CA THR A 109 41.63 40.50 78.70
C THR A 109 40.41 39.84 78.08
N GLN A 110 39.50 40.65 77.54
CA GLN A 110 38.31 40.21 76.82
C GLN A 110 38.28 40.92 75.47
N ILE A 111 38.00 40.18 74.40
CA ILE A 111 37.74 40.73 73.08
C ILE A 111 36.23 40.95 72.95
N TYR A 112 35.83 42.15 72.51
CA TYR A 112 34.43 42.51 72.31
C TYR A 112 33.99 42.26 70.86
N ASP A 113 32.68 42.13 70.63
CA ASP A 113 32.12 41.97 69.29
C ASP A 113 32.56 43.13 68.37
N GLY A 114 33.16 42.77 67.23
CA GLY A 114 33.65 43.72 66.22
C GLY A 114 35.11 44.14 66.35
N GLU A 115 35.81 43.78 67.44
CA GLU A 115 37.21 44.20 67.66
C GLU A 115 38.22 43.47 66.77
N LEU A 116 37.86 42.29 66.25
CA LEU A 116 38.68 41.46 65.33
C LEU A 116 38.11 41.40 63.90
N PHE A 117 37.11 42.23 63.57
CA PHE A 117 36.49 42.18 62.24
C PHE A 117 37.42 42.73 61.16
N ASP A 118 37.75 41.90 60.17
CA ASP A 118 38.42 42.32 58.94
C ASP A 118 37.43 42.32 57.78
N PHE A 119 37.07 43.53 57.33
CA PHE A 119 36.11 43.71 56.24
C PHE A 119 36.55 43.01 54.95
N ASN A 120 37.84 43.04 54.61
CA ASN A 120 38.32 42.50 53.33
C ASN A 120 38.21 40.97 53.30
N PHE A 121 38.45 40.32 54.43
CA PHE A 121 38.30 38.87 54.56
C PHE A 121 36.82 38.45 54.54
N GLU A 122 35.96 39.18 55.27
CA GLU A 122 34.55 38.80 55.42
C GLU A 122 33.69 39.12 54.19
N VAL A 123 34.09 40.12 53.38
CA VAL A 123 33.36 40.49 52.14
C VAL A 123 33.70 39.58 50.96
N GLU A 124 34.86 38.91 50.99
CA GLU A 124 35.36 38.09 49.89
C GLU A 124 34.38 36.97 49.47
N PRO A 125 33.81 36.16 50.38
CA PRO A 125 32.82 35.13 50.01
C PRO A 125 31.51 35.71 49.47
N ILE A 126 31.11 36.89 49.97
CA ILE A 126 29.89 37.57 49.53
C ILE A 126 30.06 38.04 48.08
N LEU A 127 31.20 38.66 47.78
CA LEU A 127 31.52 39.13 46.43
C LEU A 127 31.69 37.95 45.46
N GLU A 128 32.34 36.87 45.88
CA GLU A 128 32.50 35.66 45.05
C GLU A 128 31.14 35.11 44.62
N VAL A 129 30.21 34.95 45.57
CA VAL A 129 28.86 34.45 45.26
C VAL A 129 28.07 35.43 44.40
N LEU A 130 28.17 36.74 44.67
CA LEU A 130 27.41 37.75 43.95
C LEU A 130 27.90 37.85 42.50
N VAL A 131 29.21 37.96 42.29
CA VAL A 131 29.81 37.99 40.95
C VAL A 131 29.56 36.67 40.22
N GLY A 132 29.79 35.53 40.89
CA GLY A 132 29.56 34.19 40.32
C GLY A 132 28.13 34.02 39.82
N LYS A 133 27.13 34.29 40.66
CA LYS A 133 25.72 34.20 40.25
C LYS A 133 25.36 35.17 39.15
N THR A 134 25.84 36.42 39.19
CA THR A 134 25.51 37.38 38.13
C THR A 134 26.08 36.97 36.78
N LEU A 135 27.29 36.41 36.74
CA LEU A 135 27.91 35.91 35.52
C LEU A 135 27.24 34.63 35.01
N GLU A 136 26.92 33.69 35.91
CA GLU A 136 26.21 32.46 35.56
C GLU A 136 24.81 32.77 35.00
N GLN A 137 24.07 33.66 35.66
CA GLN A 137 22.74 34.06 35.20
C GLN A 137 22.82 34.77 33.85
N ALA A 138 23.72 35.74 33.69
CA ALA A 138 23.90 36.44 32.42
C ALA A 138 24.28 35.49 31.27
N LEU A 139 25.13 34.49 31.54
CA LEU A 139 25.50 33.50 30.53
C LEU A 139 24.30 32.65 30.11
N ILE A 140 23.49 32.19 31.05
CA ILE A 140 22.29 31.39 30.76
C ILE A 140 21.27 32.20 29.95
N GLU A 141 21.05 33.46 30.33
CA GLU A 141 20.11 34.35 29.63
C GLU A 141 20.55 34.56 28.17
N VAL A 142 21.84 34.84 27.92
CA VAL A 142 22.35 35.01 26.54
C VAL A 142 22.24 33.72 25.74
N MET A 143 22.52 32.56 26.34
CA MET A 143 22.35 31.27 25.66
C MET A 143 20.89 31.01 25.29
N GLU A 144 19.95 31.31 26.19
CA GLU A 144 18.51 31.16 25.94
C GLU A 144 18.04 32.11 24.82
N GLU A 145 18.52 33.35 24.79
CA GLU A 145 18.21 34.31 23.72
C GLU A 145 18.70 33.81 22.35
N GLU A 146 19.91 33.26 22.27
CA GLU A 146 20.45 32.69 21.03
C GLU A 146 19.66 31.45 20.58
N GLU A 147 19.30 30.56 21.51
CA GLU A 147 18.46 29.39 21.21
C GLU A 147 17.08 29.78 20.69
N LEU A 148 16.43 30.76 21.32
CA LEU A 148 15.12 31.27 20.88
C LEU A 148 15.21 31.89 19.48
N GLU A 149 16.27 32.64 19.17
CA GLU A 149 16.48 33.21 17.85
C GLU A 149 16.71 32.13 16.79
N MET A 150 17.47 31.08 17.11
CA MET A 150 17.66 29.92 16.24
C MET A 150 16.35 29.17 15.98
N LEU A 151 15.53 28.94 17.01
CA LEU A 151 14.23 28.29 16.86
C LEU A 151 13.27 29.13 16.00
N ARG A 152 13.25 30.45 16.18
CA ARG A 152 12.43 31.36 15.36
C ARG A 152 12.84 31.31 13.89
N LYS A 153 14.13 31.37 13.60
CA LYS A 153 14.65 31.24 12.23
C LYS A 153 14.24 29.91 11.62
N HIS A 154 14.41 28.82 12.36
CA HIS A 154 14.01 27.50 11.90
C HIS A 154 12.51 27.39 11.63
N GLN A 155 11.67 27.97 12.49
CA GLN A 155 10.23 28.01 12.30
C GLN A 155 9.84 28.78 11.03
N VAL A 156 10.42 29.97 10.81
CA VAL A 156 10.17 30.76 9.59
C VAL A 156 10.56 29.99 8.34
N GLU A 157 11.77 29.40 8.31
CA GLU A 157 12.22 28.59 7.17
C GLU A 157 11.30 27.38 6.91
N PHE A 158 10.81 26.74 7.96
CA PHE A 158 9.88 25.62 7.84
C PHE A 158 8.52 26.08 7.31
N GLU A 159 7.99 27.20 7.81
CA GLU A 159 6.73 27.78 7.33
C GLU A 159 6.81 28.20 5.87
N GLU A 160 7.93 28.81 5.44
CA GLU A 160 8.18 29.17 4.05
C GLU A 160 8.17 27.93 3.13
N LYS A 161 8.91 26.88 3.52
CA LYS A 161 8.93 25.60 2.77
C LYS A 161 7.54 24.98 2.70
N ARG A 162 6.84 24.90 3.83
CA ARG A 162 5.49 24.35 3.91
C ARG A 162 4.50 25.13 3.03
N ASN A 163 4.58 26.45 3.04
CA ASN A 163 3.70 27.30 2.22
C ASN A 163 4.00 27.13 0.73
N ALA A 164 5.28 27.01 0.35
CA ALA A 164 5.68 26.74 -1.03
C ALA A 164 5.19 25.36 -1.50
N GLU A 165 5.36 24.32 -0.68
CA GLU A 165 4.87 22.96 -0.96
C GLU A 165 3.34 22.95 -1.08
N LEU A 166 2.62 23.61 -0.17
CA LEU A 166 1.16 23.68 -0.21
C LEU A 166 0.66 24.37 -1.50
N ALA A 167 1.30 25.46 -1.90
CA ALA A 167 0.96 26.15 -3.14
C ALA A 167 1.22 25.28 -4.38
N GLU A 168 2.31 24.49 -4.38
CA GLU A 168 2.61 23.56 -5.46
C GLU A 168 1.58 22.42 -5.55
N VAL A 169 1.23 21.83 -4.42
CA VAL A 169 0.21 20.76 -4.33
C VAL A 169 -1.12 21.26 -4.86
N GLN A 170 -1.58 22.44 -4.41
CA GLN A 170 -2.83 23.04 -4.90
C GLN A 170 -2.81 23.26 -6.42
N ARG A 171 -1.68 23.74 -6.97
CA ARG A 171 -1.51 23.92 -8.41
C ARG A 171 -1.62 22.59 -9.17
N LEU A 172 -1.04 21.51 -8.63
CA LEU A 172 -1.09 20.18 -9.22
C LEU A 172 -2.49 19.56 -9.14
N GLU A 173 -3.16 19.69 -7.99
CA GLU A 173 -4.54 19.23 -7.79
C GLU A 173 -5.50 19.91 -8.75
N ASP A 174 -5.42 21.23 -8.91
CA ASP A 174 -6.25 21.97 -9.86
C ASP A 174 -5.98 21.55 -11.32
N ALA A 175 -4.72 21.29 -11.66
CA ALA A 175 -4.36 20.81 -12.99
C ALA A 175 -4.90 19.39 -13.24
N GLU A 176 -4.82 18.50 -12.24
CA GLU A 176 -5.36 17.14 -12.34
C GLU A 176 -6.89 17.17 -12.41
N ARG A 177 -7.56 17.99 -11.59
CA ARG A 177 -9.00 18.18 -11.64
C ARG A 177 -9.49 18.58 -13.03
N ARG A 178 -8.83 19.55 -13.67
CA ARG A 178 -9.14 19.93 -15.06
C ARG A 178 -8.95 18.76 -16.04
N ARG A 179 -7.87 17.97 -15.89
CA ARG A 179 -7.63 16.79 -16.74
C ARG A 179 -8.70 15.72 -16.54
N THR A 180 -9.09 15.44 -15.30
CA THR A 180 -10.11 14.45 -14.99
C THR A 180 -11.47 14.88 -15.50
N ASP A 181 -11.83 16.16 -15.36
CA ASP A 181 -13.11 16.69 -15.84
C ASP A 181 -13.21 16.59 -17.37
N GLU A 182 -12.16 16.97 -18.10
CA GLU A 182 -12.11 16.82 -19.56
C GLU A 182 -12.14 15.34 -20.00
N LYS A 183 -11.41 14.47 -19.30
CA LYS A 183 -11.43 13.02 -19.56
C LYS A 183 -12.84 12.46 -19.37
N ASN A 184 -13.51 12.82 -18.27
CA ASN A 184 -14.87 12.37 -17.96
C ASN A 184 -15.87 12.87 -19.00
N ARG A 185 -15.74 14.13 -19.43
CA ARG A 185 -16.56 14.70 -20.51
C ARG A 185 -16.39 13.90 -21.80
N ARG A 186 -15.15 13.60 -22.22
CA ARG A 186 -14.90 12.80 -23.43
C ARG A 186 -15.41 11.37 -23.33
N ILE A 187 -15.33 10.75 -22.14
CA ILE A 187 -15.90 9.42 -21.90
C ILE A 187 -17.42 9.46 -22.06
N ALA A 188 -18.08 10.47 -21.48
CA ALA A 188 -19.53 10.63 -21.58
C ALA A 188 -19.98 10.87 -23.03
N GLU A 189 -19.27 11.72 -23.78
CA GLU A 189 -19.53 11.96 -25.22
C GLU A 189 -19.34 10.67 -26.04
N LYS A 190 -18.26 9.91 -25.80
CA LYS A 190 -18.04 8.63 -26.48
C LYS A 190 -19.09 7.58 -26.13
N LEU A 191 -19.54 7.52 -24.88
CA LEU A 191 -20.55 6.57 -24.45
C LEU A 191 -21.89 6.84 -25.17
N LYS A 192 -22.31 8.12 -25.22
CA LYS A 192 -23.51 8.53 -25.97
C LYS A 192 -23.41 8.16 -27.44
N LEU A 193 -22.28 8.49 -28.07
CA LEU A 193 -22.04 8.19 -29.48
C LEU A 193 -22.02 6.67 -29.75
N MET A 194 -21.51 5.86 -28.82
CA MET A 194 -21.55 4.39 -28.92
C MET A 194 -22.98 3.85 -28.85
N GLU A 195 -23.82 4.40 -27.97
CA GLU A 195 -25.23 4.02 -27.87
C GLU A 195 -25.98 4.36 -29.17
N GLU A 196 -25.82 5.59 -29.66
CA GLU A 196 -26.42 6.02 -30.93
C GLU A 196 -25.97 5.15 -32.11
N LYS A 197 -24.68 4.79 -32.17
CA LYS A 197 -24.15 3.87 -33.18
C LYS A 197 -24.77 2.49 -33.09
N LYS A 198 -24.98 1.97 -31.88
CA LYS A 198 -25.61 0.67 -31.66
C LYS A 198 -27.06 0.68 -32.16
N GLU A 199 -27.84 1.70 -31.79
CA GLU A 199 -29.20 1.85 -32.29
C GLU A 199 -29.26 1.93 -33.82
N VAL A 200 -28.37 2.71 -34.44
CA VAL A 200 -28.29 2.83 -35.89
C VAL A 200 -27.92 1.50 -36.54
N ALA A 201 -26.96 0.77 -35.97
CA ALA A 201 -26.55 -0.55 -36.46
C ALA A 201 -27.72 -1.55 -36.38
N GLU A 202 -28.48 -1.58 -35.28
CA GLU A 202 -29.67 -2.42 -35.13
C GLU A 202 -30.75 -2.06 -36.16
N LYS A 203 -31.01 -0.77 -36.39
CA LYS A 203 -31.96 -0.30 -37.42
C LYS A 203 -31.53 -0.73 -38.82
N ILE A 204 -30.23 -0.62 -39.15
CA ILE A 204 -29.68 -1.06 -40.45
C ILE A 204 -29.79 -2.58 -40.59
N ALA A 205 -29.45 -3.33 -39.55
CA ALA A 205 -29.56 -4.79 -39.54
C ALA A 205 -31.00 -5.25 -39.74
N ALA A 206 -31.95 -4.65 -39.02
CA ALA A 206 -33.38 -4.92 -39.18
C ALA A 206 -33.86 -4.61 -40.60
N ARG A 207 -33.49 -3.45 -41.16
CA ARG A 207 -33.83 -3.10 -42.55
C ARG A 207 -33.25 -4.09 -43.56
N SER A 208 -31.98 -4.46 -43.41
CA SER A 208 -31.32 -5.44 -44.28
C SER A 208 -32.01 -6.81 -44.20
N PHE A 209 -32.34 -7.26 -42.98
CA PHE A 209 -33.06 -8.51 -42.75
C PHE A 209 -34.45 -8.49 -43.37
N THR A 210 -35.24 -7.44 -43.14
CA THR A 210 -36.57 -7.28 -43.72
C THR A 210 -36.51 -7.26 -45.25
N ASN A 211 -35.55 -6.55 -45.85
CA ASN A 211 -35.39 -6.52 -47.29
C ASN A 211 -35.09 -7.92 -47.86
N ALA A 212 -34.16 -8.66 -47.26
CA ALA A 212 -33.81 -10.01 -47.68
C ALA A 212 -34.97 -11.02 -47.46
N TYR A 213 -35.75 -10.84 -46.39
CA TYR A 213 -36.92 -11.68 -46.13
C TYR A 213 -38.05 -11.38 -47.12
N LEU A 214 -38.40 -10.11 -47.31
CA LEU A 214 -39.44 -9.69 -48.25
C LEU A 214 -39.09 -10.02 -49.70
N SER A 215 -37.81 -9.91 -50.08
CA SER A 215 -37.37 -10.28 -51.44
C SER A 215 -37.61 -11.76 -51.75
N ASN A 216 -37.58 -12.63 -50.74
CA ASN A 216 -37.82 -14.07 -50.90
C ASN A 216 -39.29 -14.44 -50.65
N LEU A 217 -39.96 -13.74 -49.74
CA LEU A 217 -41.37 -13.98 -49.41
C LEU A 217 -42.28 -13.66 -50.58
N ILE A 218 -42.06 -12.54 -51.28
CA ILE A 218 -42.92 -12.13 -52.40
C ILE A 218 -42.92 -13.23 -53.49
N PRO A 219 -41.80 -13.66 -54.07
CA PRO A 219 -41.79 -14.75 -55.05
C PRO A 219 -42.42 -16.03 -54.53
N SER A 220 -42.11 -16.44 -53.29
CA SER A 220 -42.67 -17.66 -52.70
C SER A 220 -44.20 -17.61 -52.54
N VAL A 221 -44.74 -16.48 -52.07
CA VAL A 221 -46.20 -16.28 -51.97
C VAL A 221 -46.83 -16.26 -53.36
N PHE A 222 -46.20 -15.59 -54.34
CA PHE A 222 -46.69 -15.62 -55.73
C PHE A 222 -46.67 -17.03 -56.33
N GLU A 223 -45.60 -17.80 -56.10
CA GLU A 223 -45.47 -19.18 -56.57
C GLU A 223 -46.53 -20.07 -55.92
N THR A 224 -46.70 -20.00 -54.59
CA THR A 224 -47.77 -20.74 -53.90
C THR A 224 -49.18 -20.33 -54.33
N LEU A 225 -49.46 -19.04 -54.58
CA LEU A 225 -50.77 -18.63 -55.10
C LEU A 225 -50.98 -19.14 -56.54
N ASN A 226 -49.93 -19.16 -57.34
CA ASN A 226 -49.95 -19.69 -58.70
C ASN A 226 -50.18 -21.20 -58.72
N ASP A 227 -49.50 -21.95 -57.85
CA ASP A 227 -49.67 -23.40 -57.71
C ASP A 227 -51.07 -23.76 -57.19
N ASN A 228 -51.65 -22.94 -56.30
CA ASN A 228 -53.03 -23.07 -55.85
C ASN A 228 -54.05 -22.58 -56.91
N GLY A 229 -53.58 -22.12 -58.07
CA GLY A 229 -54.41 -21.73 -59.20
C GLY A 229 -55.16 -20.41 -59.03
N PHE A 230 -54.79 -19.54 -58.08
CA PHE A 230 -55.51 -18.27 -57.88
C PHE A 230 -55.29 -17.26 -59.03
N PHE A 231 -54.19 -17.38 -59.77
CA PHE A 231 -53.95 -16.59 -60.97
C PHE A 231 -54.55 -17.30 -62.18
N TYR A 232 -55.75 -16.89 -62.59
CA TYR A 232 -56.42 -17.37 -63.79
C TYR A 232 -56.18 -16.42 -64.96
N ASP A 233 -56.08 -16.94 -66.19
CA ASP A 233 -56.20 -16.10 -67.38
C ASP A 233 -57.68 -15.71 -67.56
N PRO A 234 -58.02 -14.40 -67.58
CA PRO A 234 -59.38 -13.93 -67.84
C PRO A 234 -59.97 -14.49 -69.14
N ARG A 235 -59.13 -14.83 -70.13
CA ARG A 235 -59.58 -15.40 -71.40
C ARG A 235 -59.99 -16.86 -71.28
N GLU A 236 -59.22 -17.67 -70.56
CA GLU A 236 -59.54 -19.08 -70.35
C GLU A 236 -60.83 -19.23 -69.55
N THR A 237 -60.99 -18.42 -68.50
CA THR A 237 -62.22 -18.39 -67.70
C THR A 237 -63.44 -17.90 -68.50
N GLU A 238 -63.27 -16.95 -69.42
CA GLU A 238 -64.35 -16.50 -70.31
C GLU A 238 -64.74 -17.60 -71.31
N ILE A 239 -63.76 -18.33 -71.86
CA ILE A 239 -64.01 -19.48 -72.74
C ILE A 239 -64.74 -20.59 -72.00
N GLU A 240 -64.28 -20.95 -70.80
CA GLU A 240 -64.89 -22.02 -69.99
C GLU A 240 -66.31 -21.67 -69.53
N ASN A 241 -66.55 -20.43 -69.09
CA ASN A 241 -67.84 -20.05 -68.50
C ASN A 241 -68.87 -19.60 -69.54
N TYR A 242 -68.47 -19.02 -70.66
CA TYR A 242 -69.41 -18.47 -71.65
C TYR A 242 -69.38 -19.24 -72.97
N PHE A 243 -68.21 -19.46 -73.55
CA PHE A 243 -68.11 -20.07 -74.88
C PHE A 243 -68.46 -21.56 -74.87
N LEU A 244 -67.93 -22.35 -73.93
CA LEU A 244 -68.23 -23.79 -73.86
C LEU A 244 -69.72 -24.07 -73.58
N PRO A 245 -70.40 -23.39 -72.63
CA PRO A 245 -71.84 -23.57 -72.45
C PRO A 245 -72.65 -23.10 -73.65
N TRP A 246 -72.29 -21.98 -74.28
CA TRP A 246 -72.94 -21.51 -75.51
C TRP A 246 -72.81 -22.52 -76.65
N LEU A 247 -71.61 -23.08 -76.88
CA LEU A 247 -71.34 -24.07 -77.92
C LEU A 247 -72.11 -25.37 -77.64
N THR A 248 -72.09 -25.83 -76.38
CA THR A 248 -72.83 -27.02 -75.93
C THR A 248 -74.33 -26.82 -76.12
N HIS A 249 -74.87 -25.65 -75.78
CA HIS A 249 -76.28 -25.32 -76.00
C HIS A 249 -76.64 -25.27 -77.48
N LYS A 250 -75.80 -24.68 -78.34
CA LYS A 250 -76.01 -24.67 -79.81
C LYS A 250 -75.96 -26.07 -80.41
N SER A 251 -75.01 -26.90 -79.98
CA SER A 251 -74.90 -28.30 -80.40
C SER A 251 -76.13 -29.11 -79.99
N ASN A 252 -76.55 -29.01 -78.72
CA ASN A 252 -77.75 -29.68 -78.21
C ASN A 252 -79.01 -29.26 -78.97
N ASN A 253 -79.21 -27.97 -79.23
CA ASN A 253 -80.33 -27.49 -80.04
C ASN A 253 -80.34 -28.08 -81.46
N TYR A 254 -79.17 -28.27 -82.08
CA TYR A 254 -79.07 -28.90 -83.40
C TYR A 254 -79.42 -30.39 -83.34
N VAL A 255 -78.93 -31.10 -82.33
CA VAL A 255 -79.28 -32.50 -82.06
C VAL A 255 -80.77 -32.65 -81.76
N ASP A 256 -81.36 -31.75 -80.96
CA ASP A 256 -82.78 -31.76 -80.64
C ASP A 256 -83.64 -31.51 -81.88
N LYS A 257 -83.25 -30.58 -82.77
CA LYS A 257 -83.93 -30.40 -84.07
C LYS A 257 -83.91 -31.67 -84.92
N ILE A 258 -82.78 -32.38 -84.96
CA ILE A 258 -82.68 -33.67 -85.65
C ILE A 258 -83.58 -34.70 -84.97
N ARG A 259 -83.59 -34.75 -83.63
CA ARG A 259 -84.41 -35.68 -82.86
C ARG A 259 -85.91 -35.42 -83.06
N THR A 260 -86.36 -34.17 -83.01
CA THR A 260 -87.76 -33.79 -83.29
C THR A 260 -88.13 -34.11 -84.72
N SER A 261 -87.23 -33.88 -85.69
CA SER A 261 -87.48 -34.23 -87.10
C SER A 261 -87.65 -35.73 -87.28
N ARG A 262 -86.83 -36.56 -86.61
CA ARG A 262 -86.98 -38.03 -86.58
C ARG A 262 -88.27 -38.46 -85.91
N LEU A 263 -88.63 -37.89 -84.76
CA LEU A 263 -89.90 -38.19 -84.08
C LEU A 263 -91.12 -37.81 -84.92
N LEU A 264 -91.08 -36.67 -85.62
CA LEU A 264 -92.14 -36.27 -86.55
C LEU A 264 -92.24 -37.24 -87.73
N LEU A 265 -91.11 -37.66 -88.30
CA LEU A 265 -91.09 -38.71 -89.33
C LEU A 265 -91.69 -40.02 -88.82
N ASP A 266 -91.32 -40.48 -87.63
CA ASP A 266 -91.88 -41.68 -87.01
C ASP A 266 -93.40 -41.55 -86.79
N HIS A 267 -93.88 -40.38 -86.35
CA HIS A 267 -95.31 -40.09 -86.21
C HIS A 267 -96.05 -40.14 -87.55
N ILE A 268 -95.49 -39.54 -88.61
CA ILE A 268 -96.05 -39.58 -89.97
C ILE A 268 -96.08 -41.03 -90.49
N ILE A 269 -95.03 -41.81 -90.26
CA ILE A 269 -94.98 -43.23 -90.60
C ILE A 269 -96.05 -44.01 -89.83
N LEU A 270 -96.22 -43.77 -88.53
CA LEU A 270 -97.26 -44.43 -87.73
C LEU A 270 -98.68 -44.05 -88.16
N ASP A 271 -98.94 -42.79 -88.47
CA ASP A 271 -100.26 -42.34 -88.92
C ASP A 271 -100.60 -42.84 -90.32
N SER A 272 -99.62 -42.90 -91.24
CA SER A 272 -99.82 -43.55 -92.54
C SER A 272 -100.10 -45.05 -92.41
N ILE A 273 -99.42 -45.76 -91.49
CA ILE A 273 -99.73 -47.17 -91.15
C ILE A 273 -101.12 -47.30 -90.52
N ARG A 274 -101.55 -46.37 -89.65
CA ARG A 274 -102.92 -46.36 -89.09
C ARG A 274 -103.96 -46.11 -90.17
N GLN A 275 -103.74 -45.17 -91.09
CA GLN A 275 -104.62 -44.92 -92.23
C GLN A 275 -104.72 -46.17 -93.11
N LEU A 276 -103.60 -46.79 -93.47
CA LEU A 276 -103.56 -48.07 -94.19
C LEU A 276 -104.31 -49.18 -93.46
N ASN A 277 -104.16 -49.30 -92.14
CA ASN A 277 -104.91 -50.26 -91.33
C ASN A 277 -106.41 -49.93 -91.22
N SER A 278 -106.78 -48.65 -91.22
CA SER A 278 -108.18 -48.21 -91.20
C SER A 278 -108.88 -48.52 -92.53
N ILE A 279 -108.16 -48.40 -93.65
CA ILE A 279 -108.61 -48.80 -95.00
C ILE A 279 -108.59 -50.33 -95.13
N GLY A 280 -107.61 -51.01 -94.53
CA GLY A 280 -107.47 -52.47 -94.56
C GLY A 280 -108.47 -53.22 -93.66
N ARG A 281 -108.93 -52.63 -92.55
CA ARG A 281 -109.90 -53.27 -91.62
C ARG A 281 -111.27 -53.60 -92.25
N PRO A 282 -111.89 -52.76 -93.09
CA PRO A 282 -113.10 -53.15 -93.83
C PRO A 282 -112.80 -54.18 -94.93
N ILE A 283 -111.60 -54.17 -95.55
CA ILE A 283 -111.19 -55.15 -96.56
C ILE A 283 -110.94 -56.53 -95.94
N LEU A 284 -110.34 -56.60 -94.75
CA LEU A 284 -110.08 -57.85 -94.02
C LEU A 284 -111.32 -58.46 -93.34
N ARG A 285 -112.41 -57.70 -93.13
CA ARG A 285 -113.72 -58.30 -92.79
C ARG A 285 -114.35 -59.03 -93.98
N GLY A 286 -114.02 -58.64 -95.22
CA GLY A 286 -114.47 -59.30 -96.45
C GLY A 286 -113.64 -60.53 -96.88
N LEU A 287 -112.46 -60.76 -96.30
CA LEU A 287 -111.56 -61.88 -96.63
C LEU A 287 -111.53 -63.01 -95.57
N LYS A 288 -112.54 -63.06 -94.69
CA LYS A 288 -112.66 -64.05 -93.60
C LYS A 288 -113.03 -65.48 -94.03
N GLU A 289 -112.91 -65.83 -95.32
CA GLU A 289 -113.26 -67.16 -95.85
C GLU A 289 -112.09 -67.97 -96.42
N ARG A 290 -110.83 -67.54 -96.32
CA ARG A 290 -109.68 -68.40 -96.67
C ARG A 290 -108.78 -68.65 -95.47
N LYS A 291 -109.19 -69.64 -94.65
CA LYS A 291 -108.31 -70.26 -93.64
C LYS A 291 -107.18 -71.02 -94.33
N ILE A 292 -105.95 -70.53 -94.18
CA ILE A 292 -104.74 -71.33 -94.32
C ILE A 292 -104.08 -71.38 -92.95
N LYS A 293 -104.10 -72.57 -92.33
CA LYS A 293 -103.34 -72.87 -91.10
C LYS A 293 -101.85 -72.79 -91.43
N LYS A 294 -101.12 -71.85 -90.83
CA LYS A 294 -99.65 -71.92 -90.71
C LYS A 294 -99.27 -71.89 -89.23
N GLN A 295 -98.36 -72.79 -88.87
CA GLN A 295 -97.89 -73.03 -87.51
C GLN A 295 -97.25 -71.78 -86.90
N LYS A 296 -97.55 -71.49 -85.63
CA LYS A 296 -96.79 -70.54 -84.82
C LYS A 296 -95.43 -71.16 -84.51
N LYS A 297 -94.36 -70.60 -85.08
CA LYS A 297 -93.03 -70.73 -84.47
C LYS A 297 -92.93 -69.71 -83.35
N TYR A 298 -92.81 -70.20 -82.12
CA TYR A 298 -92.33 -69.41 -81.00
C TYR A 298 -90.83 -69.18 -81.22
N VAL A 299 -90.42 -67.92 -81.28
CA VAL A 299 -89.02 -67.52 -81.12
C VAL A 299 -88.87 -67.04 -79.68
N SER A 300 -87.83 -67.52 -78.99
CA SER A 300 -87.59 -67.19 -77.59
C SER A 300 -87.18 -65.73 -77.43
N ARG A 301 -87.38 -65.17 -76.23
CA ARG A 301 -87.05 -63.78 -75.92
C ARG A 301 -85.55 -63.52 -75.88
N GLU A 302 -84.72 -64.56 -75.75
CA GLU A 302 -83.26 -64.44 -75.74
C GLU A 302 -82.65 -64.10 -77.12
N ASP A 303 -83.33 -64.39 -78.24
CA ASP A 303 -82.77 -64.14 -79.60
C ASP A 303 -82.87 -62.68 -80.08
N TRP A 304 -83.51 -61.79 -79.31
CA TRP A 304 -83.71 -60.38 -79.68
C TRP A 304 -82.60 -59.43 -79.22
N MET A 305 -81.67 -59.91 -78.38
CA MET A 305 -80.64 -59.08 -77.74
C MET A 305 -79.21 -59.48 -78.11
N ASP A 306 -79.01 -60.09 -79.28
CA ASP A 306 -77.67 -60.40 -79.79
C ASP A 306 -77.17 -59.25 -80.70
N PRO A 307 -76.12 -58.49 -80.32
CA PRO A 307 -75.69 -57.29 -81.05
C PRO A 307 -75.02 -57.56 -82.42
N GLU A 308 -74.82 -58.81 -82.82
CA GLU A 308 -74.09 -59.17 -84.05
C GLU A 308 -74.97 -59.53 -85.26
N MET A 309 -76.30 -59.57 -85.13
CA MET A 309 -77.20 -59.89 -86.26
C MET A 309 -77.54 -58.66 -87.13
N ILE A 310 -76.58 -58.23 -87.95
CA ILE A 310 -76.81 -57.25 -89.02
C ILE A 310 -77.63 -57.92 -90.14
N PHE A 311 -78.92 -57.64 -90.21
CA PHE A 311 -79.71 -57.92 -91.42
C PHE A 311 -79.18 -57.06 -92.56
N LYS A 312 -78.34 -57.64 -93.42
CA LYS A 312 -77.98 -57.07 -94.72
C LYS A 312 -79.22 -57.10 -95.62
N CYS A 313 -79.91 -55.97 -95.75
CA CYS A 313 -80.88 -55.77 -96.81
C CYS A 313 -80.12 -55.55 -98.12
N VAL A 314 -80.28 -56.51 -99.04
CA VAL A 314 -79.83 -56.46 -100.43
C VAL A 314 -80.61 -55.34 -101.15
N GLU A 315 -79.90 -54.37 -101.71
CA GLU A 315 -80.46 -53.33 -102.57
C GLU A 315 -81.06 -53.99 -103.83
N SER A 316 -82.38 -53.91 -103.99
CA SER A 316 -83.04 -54.16 -105.27
C SER A 316 -83.03 -52.87 -106.11
N LYS A 317 -82.64 -53.02 -107.38
CA LYS A 317 -82.44 -51.93 -108.35
C LYS A 317 -83.71 -51.07 -108.55
N PRO A 318 -83.55 -49.76 -108.83
CA PRO A 318 -84.68 -48.86 -109.02
C PRO A 318 -85.45 -49.15 -110.31
N SER A 319 -86.78 -49.09 -110.22
CA SER A 319 -87.71 -49.16 -111.35
C SER A 319 -87.95 -47.76 -111.90
N ASN A 320 -87.61 -47.54 -113.17
CA ASN A 320 -87.97 -46.35 -113.92
C ASN A 320 -89.47 -46.39 -114.25
N TYR A 321 -90.25 -45.49 -113.67
CA TYR A 321 -91.28 -44.63 -114.31
C TYR A 321 -91.91 -43.72 -113.25
#